data_AF-A0A3D4RR99-F1
#
_entry.id   AF-A0A3D4RR99-F1
#
_cell.length_a   1.000
_cell.length_b   1.000
_cell.length_c   1.000
_cell.angle_alpha   90.00
_cell.angle_beta   90.00
_cell.angle_gamma   90.00
#
_symmetry.space_group_name_H-M   'P 1'
#
loop_
_entity.id
_entity.type
_entity.pdbx_description
1 polymer ?
#
loop_
_entity_poly.entity_id
_entity_poly.type
_entity_poly.pdbx_seq_one_letter_code
_entity_poly.pdbx_strand_id
1 'polypeptide(L)'
;MALVKAVLRAEHGEQTVATAVSGYYLAGHLMRTYHGMMIAIADDQWHVFQQMSDEQFLRTLQQLAAKVNLAKFRKNKRGPKKPKPKPVYDPKHPHVSTAKLLGGATTP
;
A
#
# COMPACT_ATOMS: atom_id res chain seq x y z
N MET A 1 -0.97 -5.54 9.46
CA MET A 1 0.12 -4.53 9.46
C MET A 1 0.07 -3.60 10.69
N ALA A 2 -0.18 -4.10 11.90
CA ALA A 2 -0.27 -3.25 13.11
C ALA A 2 1.11 -2.93 13.68
N LEU A 3 1.92 -3.97 13.97
CA LEU A 3 3.25 -3.83 14.56
C LEU A 3 4.18 -2.92 13.73
N VAL A 4 4.33 -3.20 12.43
CA VAL A 4 5.19 -2.40 11.55
C VAL A 4 4.79 -0.92 11.56
N LYS A 5 3.48 -0.62 11.53
CA LYS A 5 3.02 0.77 11.61
C LYS A 5 3.31 1.38 12.98
N ALA A 6 3.11 0.63 14.07
CA ALA A 6 3.38 1.11 15.42
C ALA A 6 4.85 1.50 15.61
N VAL A 7 5.78 0.66 15.17
CA VAL A 7 7.23 0.95 15.26
C VAL A 7 7.59 2.15 14.38
N LEU A 8 7.06 2.24 13.16
CA LEU A 8 7.30 3.40 12.29
C LEU A 8 6.76 4.70 12.91
N ARG A 9 5.63 4.65 13.64
CA ARG A 9 5.08 5.82 14.33
C ARG A 9 5.91 6.22 15.54
N ALA A 10 6.43 5.25 16.28
CA ALA A 10 7.33 5.49 17.39
C ALA A 10 8.59 6.24 16.93
N GLU A 11 9.16 5.86 15.78
CA GLU A 11 10.37 6.48 15.24
C GLU A 11 10.13 7.78 14.44
N HIS A 12 9.10 7.82 13.58
CA HIS A 12 8.91 8.92 12.60
C HIS A 12 7.71 9.83 12.93
N GLY A 13 7.00 9.56 14.02
CA GLY A 13 5.83 10.30 14.47
C GLY A 13 4.51 9.84 13.83
N GLU A 14 3.42 9.92 14.61
CA GLU A 14 2.07 9.48 14.19
C GLU A 14 1.60 10.21 12.93
N GLN A 15 1.73 11.53 12.90
CA GLN A 15 1.22 12.36 11.80
C GLN A 15 1.92 12.04 10.48
N THR A 16 3.25 11.86 10.50
CA THR A 16 4.04 11.52 9.33
C THR A 16 3.58 10.18 8.75
N VAL A 17 3.47 9.16 9.60
CA VAL A 17 3.12 7.82 9.15
C VAL A 17 1.67 7.75 8.66
N ALA A 18 0.72 8.34 9.39
CA ALA A 18 -0.69 8.34 9.02
C ALA A 18 -0.94 9.03 7.67
N THR A 19 -0.26 10.15 7.41
CA THR A 19 -0.49 10.96 6.21
C THR A 19 0.37 10.51 5.03
N ALA A 20 1.65 10.22 5.25
CA ALA A 20 2.60 9.98 4.18
C ALA A 20 2.74 8.51 3.81
N VAL A 21 2.58 7.55 4.73
CA VAL A 21 2.94 6.15 4.46
C VAL A 21 1.78 5.36 3.87
N SER A 22 2.00 4.81 2.68
CA SER A 22 1.07 3.94 1.96
C SER A 22 1.17 2.51 2.45
N GLY A 23 0.11 2.02 3.11
CA GLY A 23 0.02 0.61 3.49
C GLY A 23 0.08 -0.34 2.29
N TYR A 24 -0.43 0.09 1.13
CA TYR A 24 -0.38 -0.68 -0.12
C TYR A 24 1.06 -0.89 -0.60
N TYR A 25 1.88 0.17 -0.64
CA TYR A 25 3.27 0.05 -1.07
C TYR A 25 4.11 -0.75 -0.07
N LEU A 26 3.83 -0.60 1.22
CA LEU A 26 4.50 -1.36 2.27
C LEU A 26 4.21 -2.86 2.16
N ALA A 27 2.93 -3.24 1.99
CA ALA A 27 2.52 -4.63 1.82
C ALA A 27 3.12 -5.23 0.53
N GLY A 28 3.07 -4.50 -0.59
CA GLY A 28 3.65 -4.95 -1.85
C GLY A 28 5.17 -5.09 -1.80
N HIS A 29 5.86 -4.24 -1.04
CA HIS A 29 7.30 -4.39 -0.80
C HIS A 29 7.58 -5.62 0.05
N LEU A 30 6.87 -5.80 1.16
CA LEU A 30 7.03 -6.96 2.05
C LEU A 30 6.86 -8.28 1.29
N MET A 31 5.80 -8.41 0.48
CA MET A 31 5.54 -9.63 -0.27
C MET A 31 6.67 -9.99 -1.23
N ARG A 32 7.25 -9.00 -1.92
CA ARG A 32 8.37 -9.22 -2.86
C ARG A 32 9.68 -9.51 -2.15
N THR A 33 9.97 -8.78 -1.08
CA THR A 33 11.22 -8.95 -0.32
C THR A 33 11.21 -10.23 0.49
N TYR A 34 10.09 -10.58 1.11
CA TYR A 34 9.95 -11.79 1.93
C TYR A 34 10.35 -13.03 1.15
N HIS A 35 9.82 -13.21 -0.07
CA HIS A 35 10.16 -14.38 -0.88
C HIS A 35 11.66 -14.45 -1.20
N GLY A 36 12.28 -13.32 -1.59
CA GLY A 36 13.72 -13.28 -1.83
C GLY A 36 14.54 -13.55 -0.57
N MET A 37 14.08 -13.09 0.59
CA MET A 37 14.74 -13.34 1.87
C MET A 37 14.67 -14.82 2.28
N MET A 38 13.54 -15.50 2.06
CA MET A 38 13.42 -16.94 2.34
C MET A 38 14.31 -17.81 1.44
N ILE A 39 14.72 -17.30 0.27
CA ILE A 39 15.70 -17.99 -0.59
C ILE A 39 17.14 -17.67 -0.16
N ALA A 40 17.41 -16.41 0.17
CA ALA A 40 18.78 -15.94 0.41
C ALA A 40 19.30 -16.17 1.83
N ILE A 41 18.40 -16.35 2.82
CA ILE A 41 18.74 -16.47 4.23
C ILE A 41 18.23 -17.82 4.73
N ALA A 42 19.15 -18.65 5.23
CA ALA A 42 18.82 -19.94 5.80
C ALA A 42 17.92 -19.82 7.06
N ASP A 43 17.09 -20.83 7.31
CA ASP A 43 16.08 -20.82 8.37
C ASP A 43 16.67 -20.65 9.79
N ASP A 44 17.86 -21.20 10.03
CA ASP A 44 18.59 -21.11 11.30
C ASP A 44 18.91 -19.65 11.68
N GLN A 45 19.21 -18.80 10.68
CA GLN A 45 19.54 -17.39 10.90
C GLN A 45 18.35 -16.57 11.45
N TRP A 46 17.11 -17.04 11.28
CA TRP A 46 15.93 -16.38 11.82
C TRP A 46 15.68 -16.68 13.30
N HIS A 47 16.33 -17.71 13.87
CA HIS A 47 16.13 -18.12 15.26
C HIS A 47 16.59 -17.06 16.26
N VAL A 48 17.52 -16.18 15.85
CA VAL A 48 17.97 -15.06 16.69
C VAL A 48 16.80 -14.20 17.18
N PHE A 49 15.78 -13.97 16.35
CA PHE A 49 14.62 -13.17 16.73
C PHE A 49 13.68 -13.88 17.71
N GLN A 50 13.67 -15.22 17.71
CA GLN A 50 12.86 -16.02 18.65
C GLN A 50 13.49 -16.08 20.04
N GLN A 51 14.82 -15.91 20.13
CA GLN A 51 15.58 -15.96 21.37
C GLN A 51 15.73 -14.59 22.05
N MET A 52 15.37 -13.50 21.36
CA MET A 52 15.39 -12.16 21.92
C MET A 52 14.32 -12.00 23.01
N SER A 53 14.64 -11.24 24.06
CA SER A 53 13.61 -10.71 24.95
C SER A 53 12.75 -9.68 24.22
N ASP A 54 11.54 -9.42 24.73
CA ASP A 54 10.64 -8.40 24.17
C ASP A 54 11.32 -7.03 24.07
N GLU A 55 12.11 -6.64 25.07
CA GLU A 55 12.86 -5.38 25.06
C GLU A 55 13.91 -5.33 23.95
N GLN A 56 14.67 -6.41 23.77
CA GLN A 56 15.68 -6.51 22.72
C GLN A 56 15.02 -6.46 21.35
N PHE A 57 13.95 -7.23 21.17
CA PHE A 57 13.20 -7.28 19.92
C PHE A 57 12.63 -5.91 19.55
N LEU A 58 12.01 -5.21 20.51
CA LEU A 58 11.49 -3.85 20.29
C LEU A 58 12.60 -2.85 19.92
N ARG A 59 13.75 -2.88 20.61
CA ARG A 59 14.90 -2.03 20.26
C ARG A 59 15.42 -2.34 18.86
N THR A 60 15.50 -3.61 18.47
CA THR A 60 15.90 -3.98 17.10
C THR A 60 14.90 -3.45 16.08
N LEU A 61 13.59 -3.58 16.34
CA LEU A 61 12.57 -3.03 15.44
C LEU A 61 12.69 -1.51 15.29
N GLN A 62 12.92 -0.77 16.38
CA GLN A 62 13.15 0.68 16.36
C GLN A 62 14.39 1.05 15.52
N GLN A 63 15.52 0.35 15.75
CA GLN A 63 16.74 0.55 14.97
C GLN A 63 16.54 0.28 13.47
N LEU A 64 15.74 -0.72 13.12
CA LEU A 64 15.38 -1.00 11.72
C LEU A 64 14.46 0.08 11.17
N ALA A 65 13.46 0.52 11.93
CA ALA A 65 12.54 1.57 11.53
C ALA A 65 13.24 2.91 11.29
N ALA A 66 14.25 3.27 12.09
CA ALA A 66 15.08 4.46 11.87
C ALA A 66 15.81 4.43 10.51
N LYS A 67 16.12 3.25 9.97
CA LYS A 67 16.78 3.07 8.67
C LYS A 67 15.81 3.04 7.48
N VAL A 68 14.50 3.09 7.72
CA VAL A 68 13.50 3.02 6.66
C VAL A 68 13.47 4.32 5.86
N ASN A 69 13.68 4.21 4.54
CA ASN A 69 13.44 5.32 3.62
C ASN A 69 11.93 5.49 3.35
N LEU A 70 11.28 6.37 4.11
CA LEU A 70 9.84 6.65 3.99
C LEU A 70 9.42 7.18 2.61
N ALA A 71 10.32 7.83 1.87
CA ALA A 71 9.99 8.39 0.56
C ALA A 71 9.56 7.31 -0.44
N LYS A 72 10.11 6.09 -0.31
CA LYS A 72 9.73 4.93 -1.15
C LYS A 72 8.30 4.45 -0.92
N PHE A 73 7.72 4.75 0.24
CA PHE A 73 6.39 4.31 0.64
C PHE A 73 5.37 5.45 0.62
N ARG A 74 5.71 6.60 0.03
CA ARG A 74 4.84 7.78 0.07
C ARG A 74 3.53 7.53 -0.67
N LYS A 75 2.40 7.89 -0.07
CA LYS A 75 1.10 7.91 -0.75
C LYS A 75 1.17 8.88 -1.92
N ASN A 76 0.60 8.46 -3.04
CA ASN A 76 0.35 9.38 -4.14
C ASN A 76 -0.78 10.31 -3.73
N LYS A 77 -0.44 11.56 -3.39
CA LYS A 77 -1.43 12.60 -3.10
C LYS A 77 -2.13 12.96 -4.40
N ARG A 78 -3.35 12.46 -4.57
CA ARG A 78 -4.23 12.90 -5.66
C ARG A 78 -4.79 14.26 -5.28
N GLY A 79 -4.64 15.26 -6.15
CA GLY A 79 -5.38 16.51 -5.99
C GLY A 79 -6.89 16.27 -6.09
N PRO A 80 -7.71 17.26 -5.71
CA PRO A 80 -9.15 17.21 -5.94
C PRO A 80 -9.46 16.78 -7.38
N LYS A 81 -10.43 15.88 -7.56
CA LYS A 81 -10.83 15.43 -8.89
C LYS A 81 -11.28 16.66 -9.68
N LYS A 82 -10.59 16.97 -10.79
CA LYS A 82 -11.03 18.03 -11.69
C LYS A 82 -12.48 17.75 -12.11
N PRO A 83 -13.41 18.71 -11.97
CA PRO A 83 -14.76 18.53 -12.46
C PRO A 83 -14.67 18.26 -13.96
N LYS A 84 -15.24 17.13 -14.40
CA LYS A 84 -15.35 16.84 -15.82
C LYS A 84 -16.45 17.76 -16.37
N PRO A 85 -16.23 18.48 -17.48
CA PRO A 85 -17.33 19.12 -18.17
C PRO A 85 -18.38 18.04 -18.50
N LYS A 86 -19.66 18.36 -18.30
CA LYS A 86 -20.73 17.44 -18.69
C LYS A 86 -20.63 17.27 -20.21
N PRO A 87 -20.49 16.03 -20.72
CA PRO A 87 -20.52 15.82 -22.16
C PRO A 87 -21.86 16.31 -22.70
N VAL A 88 -21.84 16.98 -23.85
CA VAL A 88 -23.07 17.28 -24.58
C VAL A 88 -23.68 15.95 -24.99
N TYR A 89 -24.96 15.75 -24.67
CA TYR A 89 -25.67 14.55 -25.06
C TYR A 89 -25.69 14.45 -26.59
N ASP A 90 -25.14 13.36 -27.13
CA ASP A 90 -25.21 13.04 -28.55
C ASP A 90 -26.31 11.99 -28.75
N PRO A 91 -27.44 12.35 -29.39
CA PRO A 91 -28.51 11.42 -29.69
C PRO A 91 -28.07 10.24 -30.57
N LYS A 92 -26.99 10.38 -31.35
CA LYS A 92 -26.44 9.31 -32.19
C LYS A 92 -25.60 8.30 -31.40
N HIS A 93 -25.13 8.69 -30.22
CA HIS A 93 -24.30 7.86 -29.34
C HIS A 93 -24.83 7.88 -27.90
N PRO A 94 -26.05 7.39 -27.66
CA PRO A 94 -26.62 7.33 -26.33
C PRO A 94 -25.82 6.36 -25.45
N HIS A 95 -25.69 6.68 -24.16
CA HIS A 95 -25.11 5.76 -23.20
C HIS A 95 -26.02 4.54 -23.03
N VAL A 96 -25.54 3.37 -23.45
CA VAL A 96 -26.27 2.09 -23.36
C VAL A 96 -25.48 1.10 -22.52
N SER A 97 -26.17 0.30 -21.72
CA SER A 97 -25.53 -0.79 -20.97
C SER A 97 -25.10 -1.91 -21.92
N THR A 98 -24.04 -2.63 -21.55
CA THR A 98 -23.58 -3.82 -22.29
C THR A 98 -24.70 -4.85 -22.44
N ALA A 99 -25.55 -5.01 -21.42
CA ALA A 99 -26.73 -5.87 -21.48
C ALA A 99 -27.73 -5.45 -22.58
N LYS A 100 -27.96 -4.14 -22.77
CA LYS A 100 -28.86 -3.63 -23.81
C LYS A 100 -28.31 -3.85 -25.22
N LEU A 101 -26.99 -3.71 -25.39
CA LEU A 101 -26.31 -4.01 -26.65
C LEU A 101 -26.39 -5.49 -27.04
N LEU A 102 -26.18 -6.38 -26.06
CA LEU A 102 -26.25 -7.83 -26.28
C LEU A 102 -27.69 -8.35 -26.44
N GLY A 103 -28.67 -7.65 -25.87
CA GLY A 103 -30.10 -7.96 -26.00
C GLY A 103 -30.75 -7.50 -27.31
N GLY A 104 -30.00 -6.91 -28.25
CA GLY A 104 -30.49 -6.57 -29.59
C GLY A 104 -31.50 -5.42 -29.69
N ALA A 105 -31.75 -4.69 -28.60
CA ALA A 105 -32.71 -3.58 -28.59
C ALA A 105 -32.07 -2.28 -29.10
N THR A 106 -31.86 -2.20 -30.41
CA THR A 106 -31.62 -0.94 -31.14
C THR A 106 -32.87 -0.06 -31.00
N THR A 107 -32.80 0.97 -30.16
CA THR A 107 -33.83 2.02 -30.12
C THR A 107 -33.47 3.08 -31.18
N PRO A 108 -34.41 3.57 -32.01
CA PRO A 108 -34.16 4.66 -32.96
C PRO A 108 -33.82 5.99 -32.26
#